data_AF-A0A397GSB2-F1
#
_entry.id   AF-A0A397GSB2-F1
#
_cell.length_a   1.000
_cell.length_b   1.000
_cell.length_c   1.000
_cell.angle_alpha   90.00
_cell.angle_beta   90.00
_cell.angle_gamma   90.00
#
_symmetry.space_group_name_H-M   'P 1'
#
loop_
_entity.id
_entity.type
_entity.pdbx_description
1 polymer ?
#
loop_
_entity_poly.entity_id
_entity_poly.type
_entity_poly.pdbx_seq_one_letter_code
_entity_poly.pdbx_strand_id
1 'polypeptide(L)'
;MSNIALVPREFPTEKELDKIVDRYRHLRLAGLKQDPKAFTANYETEAQFPYEKWLSRIQNPKARTFIALDQGERVNSSHDALTALLSREWLGTVTIGGPKFVSSSEIDIEAPWKVFTESDRYAAPPVDDRDAVAVYMIAGMFVLPASRGRGNGRRLVEETVKYTRGASPATERTLLVLLVEAENEAARKLYERCGFRKCSERVELSDHQTVGMILELEHNTTQSIDYMVTRYVAEFINSLTNVVYIIYAFYGLYQLRQKPNAGFLRTVPYWGLMAVGVCSAVYHVSLKYHTQMWDDLSMLFTTTPVLHRVMTADANPRVGIVTGIVLGSSLLALIIYHVKTDELLLHAVFFVGSVTTIGIYTMRLINARTLAGSEARRQIWGMVRFGAVIFNLGYWLWLVDGWVCSYLKSMRETVGLPWAFLLELHGWWHICTGIGAYIFIAVIDHLVSGEDHRNIPGSLAWPAPWAAQSVFAGRGSDEKQE
;
A
#
# COMPACT_ATOMS: atom_id res chain seq x y z
N MET A 1 -0.26 14.59 -8.98
CA MET A 1 -1.22 15.44 -9.71
C MET A 1 -1.06 15.19 -11.21
N SER A 2 -2.16 15.02 -11.95
CA SER A 2 -2.15 14.50 -13.32
C SER A 2 -2.13 15.65 -14.35
N ASN A 3 -1.19 15.63 -15.29
CA ASN A 3 -1.07 16.55 -16.43
C ASN A 3 -1.75 15.98 -17.68
N ILE A 4 -2.76 15.13 -17.48
CA ILE A 4 -3.41 14.37 -18.54
C ILE A 4 -4.76 15.02 -18.84
N ALA A 5 -5.06 15.21 -20.12
CA ALA A 5 -6.34 15.72 -20.60
C ALA A 5 -7.01 14.68 -21.49
N LEU A 6 -8.32 14.46 -21.28
CA LEU A 6 -9.14 13.63 -22.16
C LEU A 6 -9.62 14.47 -23.34
N VAL A 7 -9.45 13.95 -24.56
CA VAL A 7 -9.98 14.59 -25.78
C VAL A 7 -11.52 14.54 -25.72
N PRO A 8 -12.22 15.68 -25.84
CA PRO A 8 -13.68 15.70 -25.76
C PRO A 8 -14.32 15.05 -27.00
N ARG A 9 -15.57 14.62 -26.85
CA ARG A 9 -16.37 14.09 -27.96
C ARG A 9 -16.94 15.18 -28.86
N GLU A 10 -17.28 16.31 -28.25
CA GLU A 10 -17.93 17.43 -28.90
C GLU A 10 -17.00 18.64 -28.86
N PHE A 11 -16.99 19.38 -29.96
CA PHE A 11 -16.16 20.56 -30.13
C PHE A 11 -17.07 21.76 -30.40
N PRO A 12 -16.85 22.91 -29.74
CA PRO A 12 -17.68 24.10 -29.96
C PRO A 12 -17.64 24.60 -31.41
N THR A 13 -16.48 24.46 -32.07
CA THR A 13 -16.30 24.88 -33.46
C THR A 13 -15.54 23.84 -34.29
N GLU A 14 -15.81 23.80 -35.59
CA GLU A 14 -15.09 22.95 -36.56
C GLU A 14 -13.58 23.26 -36.56
N LYS A 15 -13.22 24.54 -36.42
CA LYS A 15 -11.82 24.99 -36.36
C LYS A 15 -11.05 24.39 -35.17
N GLU A 16 -11.69 24.23 -34.02
CA GLU A 16 -11.07 23.61 -32.85
C GLU A 16 -10.89 22.11 -33.04
N LEU A 17 -11.88 21.44 -33.64
CA LEU A 17 -11.79 20.04 -34.04
C LEU A 17 -10.63 19.81 -35.01
N ASP A 18 -10.54 20.60 -36.08
CA ASP A 18 -9.45 20.53 -37.07
C ASP A 18 -8.08 20.65 -36.40
N LYS A 19 -7.93 21.62 -35.48
CA LYS A 19 -6.68 21.82 -34.74
C LYS A 19 -6.34 20.58 -33.91
N ILE A 20 -7.31 19.95 -33.26
CA ILE A 20 -7.08 18.72 -32.46
C ILE A 20 -6.72 17.54 -33.35
N VAL A 21 -7.38 17.38 -34.50
CA VAL A 21 -7.06 16.36 -35.50
C VAL A 21 -5.63 16.53 -35.99
N ASP A 22 -5.22 17.75 -36.33
CA ASP A 22 -3.86 18.05 -36.76
C ASP A 22 -2.85 17.73 -35.66
N ARG A 23 -3.08 18.18 -34.42
CA ARG A 23 -2.16 17.90 -33.31
C ARG A 23 -2.00 16.41 -33.03
N TYR A 24 -3.10 15.66 -33.08
CA TYR A 24 -3.06 14.21 -32.95
C TYR A 24 -2.27 13.55 -34.08
N ARG A 25 -2.50 13.96 -35.33
CA ARG A 25 -1.73 13.50 -36.50
C ARG A 25 -0.24 13.74 -36.30
N HIS A 26 0.16 14.95 -35.90
CA HIS A 26 1.57 15.30 -35.68
C HIS A 26 2.21 14.41 -34.61
N LEU A 27 1.57 14.23 -33.45
CA LEU A 27 2.10 13.39 -32.37
C LEU A 27 2.18 11.91 -32.77
N ARG A 28 1.14 11.39 -33.46
CA ARG A 28 1.11 10.00 -33.93
C ARG A 28 2.22 9.72 -34.92
N LEU A 29 2.39 10.59 -35.92
CA LEU A 29 3.44 10.46 -36.93
C LEU A 29 4.84 10.63 -36.32
N ALA A 30 5.01 11.50 -35.33
CA ALA A 30 6.26 11.61 -34.58
C ALA A 30 6.62 10.30 -33.87
N GLY A 31 5.63 9.62 -33.28
CA GLY A 31 5.83 8.31 -32.66
C GLY A 31 6.30 7.24 -33.65
N LEU A 32 5.59 7.09 -34.77
CA LEU A 32 5.95 6.12 -35.82
C LEU A 32 7.35 6.35 -36.39
N LYS A 33 7.76 7.62 -36.52
CA LYS A 33 9.08 7.98 -37.07
C LYS A 33 10.23 7.74 -36.08
N GLN A 34 10.00 8.00 -34.79
CA GLN A 34 11.05 7.96 -33.78
C GLN A 34 11.28 6.57 -33.21
N ASP A 35 10.21 5.77 -33.06
CA ASP A 35 10.30 4.41 -32.54
C ASP A 35 9.45 3.45 -33.40
N PRO A 36 9.78 3.25 -34.68
CA PRO A 36 8.97 2.42 -35.59
C PRO A 36 8.77 0.99 -35.05
N LYS A 37 9.79 0.42 -34.39
CA LYS A 37 9.72 -0.91 -33.77
C LYS A 37 8.73 -1.03 -32.61
N ALA A 38 8.24 0.08 -32.06
CA ALA A 38 7.27 0.08 -30.96
C ALA A 38 5.82 0.06 -31.45
N PHE A 39 5.59 0.11 -32.76
CA PHE A 39 4.27 0.11 -33.37
C PHE A 39 4.18 -0.98 -34.44
N THR A 40 3.00 -1.59 -34.55
CA THR A 40 2.65 -2.48 -35.67
C THR A 40 2.25 -1.71 -36.94
N ALA A 41 2.21 -0.37 -36.88
CA ALA A 41 1.85 0.50 -37.99
C ALA A 41 3.08 1.21 -38.55
N ASN A 42 3.04 1.54 -39.85
CA ASN A 42 4.17 2.15 -40.58
C ASN A 42 3.96 3.65 -40.81
N TYR A 43 5.03 4.43 -40.64
CA TYR A 43 5.01 5.88 -40.85
C TYR A 43 4.64 6.25 -42.29
N GLU A 44 5.25 5.58 -43.27
CA GLU A 44 5.09 5.86 -44.70
C GLU A 44 3.63 5.71 -45.13
N THR A 45 2.93 4.72 -44.56
CA THR A 45 1.51 4.48 -44.81
C THR A 45 0.63 5.50 -44.10
N GLU A 46 0.81 5.70 -42.79
CA GLU A 46 -0.07 6.62 -42.05
C GLU A 46 0.13 8.08 -42.46
N ALA A 47 1.35 8.49 -42.86
CA ALA A 47 1.64 9.86 -43.29
C ALA A 47 0.81 10.31 -44.51
N GLN A 48 0.42 9.35 -45.36
CA GLN A 48 -0.38 9.55 -46.56
C GLN A 48 -1.90 9.52 -46.30
N PHE A 49 -2.33 9.23 -45.07
CA PHE A 49 -3.75 9.17 -44.75
C PHE A 49 -4.43 10.52 -44.98
N PRO A 50 -5.61 10.54 -45.62
CA PRO A 50 -6.38 11.76 -45.82
C PRO A 50 -6.96 12.27 -44.50
N TYR A 51 -7.38 13.53 -44.47
CA TYR A 51 -7.89 14.20 -43.27
C TYR A 51 -9.04 13.41 -42.61
N GLU A 52 -9.95 12.86 -43.39
CA GLU A 52 -11.12 12.10 -42.95
C GLU A 52 -10.73 10.87 -42.13
N LYS A 53 -9.59 10.26 -42.46
CA LYS A 53 -9.07 9.12 -41.70
C LYS A 53 -8.60 9.54 -40.31
N TRP A 54 -7.96 10.70 -40.19
CA TRP A 54 -7.55 11.26 -38.89
C TRP A 54 -8.75 11.74 -38.07
N LEU A 55 -9.69 12.41 -38.72
CA LEU A 55 -10.96 12.82 -38.13
C LEU A 55 -11.71 11.61 -37.55
N SER A 56 -11.80 10.51 -38.30
CA SER A 56 -12.48 9.28 -37.85
C SER A 56 -11.86 8.68 -36.59
N ARG A 57 -10.56 8.89 -36.34
CA ARG A 57 -9.88 8.41 -35.12
C ARG A 57 -10.26 9.26 -33.90
N ILE A 58 -10.37 10.58 -34.08
CA ILE A 58 -10.76 11.51 -33.00
C ILE A 58 -12.24 11.38 -32.66
N GLN A 59 -13.11 11.23 -33.67
CA GLN A 59 -14.55 11.11 -33.48
C GLN A 59 -15.05 9.68 -33.24
N ASN A 60 -14.16 8.69 -33.12
CA ASN A 60 -14.57 7.31 -32.92
C ASN A 60 -15.36 7.17 -31.61
N PRO A 61 -16.67 6.83 -31.66
CA PRO A 61 -17.50 6.78 -30.46
C PRO A 61 -17.08 5.67 -29.48
N LYS A 62 -16.40 4.63 -29.99
CA LYS A 62 -15.88 3.47 -29.26
C LYS A 62 -14.43 3.64 -28.81
N ALA A 63 -13.85 4.82 -28.97
CA ALA A 63 -12.50 5.12 -28.49
C ALA A 63 -12.49 6.32 -27.53
N ARG A 64 -11.44 6.38 -26.73
CA ARG A 64 -11.08 7.55 -25.92
C ARG A 64 -9.58 7.78 -25.97
N THR A 65 -9.21 9.03 -26.20
CA THR A 65 -7.82 9.45 -26.33
C THR A 65 -7.47 10.39 -25.19
N PHE A 66 -6.38 10.09 -24.50
CA PHE A 66 -5.84 10.89 -23.41
C PHE A 66 -4.48 11.42 -23.82
N ILE A 67 -4.21 12.68 -23.51
CA ILE A 67 -3.00 13.40 -23.90
C ILE A 67 -2.25 13.82 -22.65
N ALA A 68 -0.95 13.53 -22.61
CA ALA A 68 -0.05 14.10 -21.61
C ALA A 68 0.41 15.48 -22.08
N LEU A 69 0.22 16.50 -21.25
CA LEU A 69 0.60 17.88 -21.55
C LEU A 69 1.88 18.30 -20.83
N ASP A 70 2.60 19.29 -21.33
CA ASP A 70 3.70 19.93 -20.62
C ASP A 70 3.23 20.65 -19.33
N GLN A 71 4.14 21.21 -18.53
CA GLN A 71 3.77 21.73 -17.21
C GLN A 71 2.78 22.91 -17.29
N GLY A 72 1.84 23.01 -16.34
CA GLY A 72 0.80 24.04 -16.29
C GLY A 72 -0.29 23.69 -15.26
N GLU A 73 -1.23 24.60 -15.04
CA GLU A 73 -2.33 24.44 -14.06
C GLU A 73 -3.15 23.16 -14.27
N ARG A 74 -3.82 22.73 -13.20
CA ARG A 74 -4.57 21.48 -13.11
C ARG A 74 -5.76 21.48 -14.06
N VAL A 75 -5.92 20.43 -14.86
CA VAL A 75 -7.13 20.22 -15.67
C VAL A 75 -8.24 19.74 -14.72
N ASN A 76 -9.17 20.62 -14.36
CA ASN A 76 -10.20 20.37 -13.34
C ASN A 76 -11.55 19.98 -13.94
N SER A 77 -11.84 20.39 -15.19
CA SER A 77 -13.09 20.11 -15.88
C SER A 77 -12.88 19.72 -17.35
N SER A 78 -13.93 19.23 -18.01
CA SER A 78 -13.93 18.94 -19.46
C SER A 78 -13.74 20.22 -20.30
N HIS A 79 -14.21 21.37 -19.83
CA HIS A 79 -14.04 22.65 -20.50
C HIS A 79 -12.59 23.16 -20.39
N ASP A 80 -11.96 22.95 -19.22
CA ASP A 80 -10.53 23.21 -19.03
C ASP A 80 -9.66 22.29 -19.89
N ALA A 81 -10.14 21.07 -20.16
CA ALA A 81 -9.42 20.08 -20.95
C ALA A 81 -9.23 20.52 -22.41
N LEU A 82 -10.28 21.00 -23.08
CA LEU A 82 -10.16 21.49 -24.46
C LEU A 82 -9.22 22.70 -24.54
N THR A 83 -9.37 23.66 -23.63
CA THR A 83 -8.50 24.83 -23.55
C THR A 83 -7.03 24.43 -23.39
N ALA A 84 -6.74 23.50 -22.48
CA ALA A 84 -5.40 22.95 -22.28
C ALA A 84 -4.90 22.21 -23.53
N LEU A 85 -5.74 21.38 -24.16
CA LEU A 85 -5.42 20.65 -25.39
C LEU A 85 -5.15 21.56 -26.60
N LEU A 86 -5.66 22.79 -26.63
CA LEU A 86 -5.44 23.75 -27.72
C LEU A 86 -4.24 24.67 -27.48
N SER A 87 -3.80 24.83 -26.23
CA SER A 87 -2.79 25.83 -25.82
C SER A 87 -1.44 25.23 -25.37
N ARG A 88 -1.43 24.03 -24.78
CA ARG A 88 -0.25 23.41 -24.16
C ARG A 88 0.42 22.39 -25.08
N GLU A 89 1.71 22.10 -24.89
CA GLU A 89 2.41 21.11 -25.70
C GLU A 89 1.97 19.68 -25.39
N TRP A 90 1.86 18.83 -26.43
CA TRP A 90 1.50 17.42 -26.28
C TRP A 90 2.77 16.58 -26.17
N LEU A 91 2.96 15.95 -25.01
CA LEU A 91 4.12 15.13 -24.68
C LEU A 91 3.93 13.65 -24.98
N GLY A 92 2.68 13.19 -25.02
CA GLY A 92 2.34 11.80 -25.22
C GLY A 92 0.84 11.57 -25.32
N THR A 93 0.46 10.35 -25.73
CA THR A 93 -0.92 9.95 -25.95
C THR A 93 -1.13 8.51 -25.52
N VAL A 94 -2.33 8.19 -25.04
CA VAL A 94 -2.84 6.82 -24.96
C VAL A 94 -4.27 6.80 -25.50
N THR A 95 -4.57 5.79 -26.32
CA THR A 95 -5.93 5.57 -26.85
C THR A 95 -6.45 4.24 -26.36
N ILE A 96 -7.65 4.25 -25.79
CA ILE A 96 -8.38 3.04 -25.40
C ILE A 96 -9.58 2.83 -26.33
N GLY A 97 -9.87 1.58 -26.66
CA GLY A 97 -11.06 1.13 -27.37
C GLY A 97 -11.98 0.30 -26.47
N GLY A 98 -13.28 0.35 -26.72
CA GLY A 98 -14.30 -0.38 -25.96
C GLY A 98 -15.32 0.54 -25.27
N PRO A 99 -16.13 0.00 -24.34
CA PRO A 99 -16.13 -1.40 -23.92
C PRO A 99 -16.68 -2.33 -25.01
N LYS A 100 -16.19 -3.58 -25.02
CA LYS A 100 -16.93 -4.72 -25.57
C LYS A 100 -17.40 -5.58 -24.40
N PHE A 101 -18.64 -6.04 -24.45
CA PHE A 101 -19.22 -6.89 -23.41
C PHE A 101 -19.18 -8.35 -23.85
N VAL A 102 -18.83 -9.24 -22.92
CA VAL A 102 -18.76 -10.69 -23.12
C VAL A 102 -19.20 -11.39 -21.83
N SER A 103 -19.84 -12.55 -21.92
CA SER A 103 -20.19 -13.32 -20.72
C SER A 103 -18.92 -13.79 -19.98
N SER A 104 -18.94 -13.77 -18.65
CA SER A 104 -17.83 -14.27 -17.82
C SER A 104 -17.50 -15.75 -18.07
N SER A 105 -18.44 -16.55 -18.60
CA SER A 105 -18.22 -17.97 -18.92
C SER A 105 -17.50 -18.18 -20.26
N GLU A 106 -17.57 -17.21 -21.16
CA GLU A 106 -17.02 -17.30 -22.53
C GLU A 106 -15.65 -16.63 -22.66
N ILE A 107 -15.27 -15.79 -21.70
CA ILE A 107 -14.02 -15.04 -21.79
C ILE A 107 -12.80 -15.92 -21.54
N ASP A 108 -11.88 -15.91 -22.50
CA ASP A 108 -10.56 -16.54 -22.38
C ASP A 108 -9.61 -15.57 -21.64
N ILE A 109 -9.30 -15.84 -20.38
CA ILE A 109 -8.44 -14.99 -19.53
C ILE A 109 -6.97 -15.04 -19.96
N GLU A 110 -6.55 -16.12 -20.64
CA GLU A 110 -5.20 -16.25 -21.19
C GLU A 110 -5.08 -15.45 -22.51
N ALA A 111 -6.19 -15.24 -23.22
CA ALA A 111 -6.23 -14.44 -24.45
C ALA A 111 -7.40 -13.45 -24.56
N PRO A 112 -7.56 -12.51 -23.61
CA PRO A 112 -8.76 -11.68 -23.48
C PRO A 112 -8.85 -10.60 -24.58
N TRP A 113 -7.74 -10.29 -25.26
CA TRP A 113 -7.74 -9.39 -26.42
C TRP A 113 -8.46 -9.98 -27.64
N LYS A 114 -8.70 -11.30 -27.67
CA LYS A 114 -9.42 -11.96 -28.78
C LYS A 114 -10.84 -11.43 -28.96
N VAL A 115 -11.44 -10.86 -27.91
CA VAL A 115 -12.73 -10.14 -28.00
C VAL A 115 -12.69 -9.02 -29.05
N PHE A 116 -11.51 -8.46 -29.34
CA PHE A 116 -11.33 -7.44 -30.36
C PHE A 116 -10.94 -7.98 -31.74
N THR A 117 -10.28 -9.13 -31.83
CA THR A 117 -9.78 -9.70 -33.10
C THR A 117 -10.67 -10.80 -33.68
N GLU A 118 -11.36 -11.57 -32.84
CA GLU A 118 -12.26 -12.68 -33.21
C GLU A 118 -13.71 -12.31 -32.88
N SER A 119 -14.21 -11.18 -33.39
CA SER A 119 -15.52 -10.63 -32.98
C SER A 119 -16.69 -11.58 -33.21
N ASP A 120 -16.61 -12.45 -34.21
CA ASP A 120 -17.68 -13.40 -34.55
C ASP A 120 -17.80 -14.55 -33.54
N ARG A 121 -16.78 -14.74 -32.70
CA ARG A 121 -16.73 -15.77 -31.66
C ARG A 121 -17.43 -15.36 -30.36
N TYR A 122 -17.59 -14.06 -30.13
CA TYR A 122 -18.12 -13.53 -28.86
C TYR A 122 -19.43 -12.81 -29.11
N ALA A 123 -20.53 -13.39 -28.62
CA ALA A 123 -21.84 -12.76 -28.68
C ALA A 123 -21.94 -11.66 -27.62
N ALA A 124 -22.63 -10.56 -27.96
CA ALA A 124 -22.96 -9.57 -26.95
C ALA A 124 -23.93 -10.19 -25.93
N PRO A 125 -23.63 -10.15 -24.63
CA PRO A 125 -24.53 -10.69 -23.62
C PRO A 125 -25.86 -9.93 -23.59
N PRO A 126 -26.92 -10.51 -23.03
CA PRO A 126 -28.17 -9.80 -22.75
C PRO A 126 -27.92 -8.50 -21.97
N VAL A 127 -28.73 -7.47 -22.22
CA VAL A 127 -28.54 -6.11 -21.71
C VAL A 127 -28.48 -6.03 -20.16
N ASP A 128 -29.07 -7.00 -19.46
CA ASP A 128 -29.12 -7.10 -17.98
C ASP A 128 -28.32 -8.27 -17.41
N ASP A 129 -27.38 -8.83 -18.16
CA ASP A 129 -26.51 -9.91 -17.66
C ASP A 129 -25.53 -9.38 -16.61
N ARG A 130 -25.76 -9.73 -15.34
CA ARG A 130 -24.88 -9.34 -14.22
C ARG A 130 -23.50 -9.99 -14.32
N ASP A 131 -23.39 -11.10 -15.04
CA ASP A 131 -22.14 -11.82 -15.28
C ASP A 131 -21.38 -11.29 -16.50
N ALA A 132 -21.84 -10.18 -17.10
CA ALA A 132 -21.16 -9.54 -18.22
C ALA A 132 -19.83 -8.89 -17.78
N VAL A 133 -18.78 -9.16 -18.55
CA VAL A 133 -17.45 -8.57 -18.39
C VAL A 133 -17.26 -7.47 -19.42
N ALA A 134 -16.95 -6.26 -18.96
CA ALA A 134 -16.60 -5.15 -19.84
C ALA A 134 -15.11 -5.19 -20.17
N VAL A 135 -14.75 -5.40 -21.45
CA VAL A 135 -13.36 -5.45 -21.89
C VAL A 135 -13.01 -4.16 -22.66
N TYR A 136 -11.95 -3.49 -22.21
CA TYR A 136 -11.33 -2.34 -22.86
C TYR A 136 -9.94 -2.71 -23.36
N MET A 137 -9.52 -2.17 -24.49
CA MET A 137 -8.19 -2.40 -25.05
C MET A 137 -7.40 -1.09 -25.13
N ILE A 138 -6.18 -1.04 -24.60
CA ILE A 138 -5.22 0.02 -24.94
C ILE A 138 -4.74 -0.25 -26.37
N ALA A 139 -5.23 0.54 -27.32
CA ALA A 139 -4.94 0.36 -28.75
C ALA A 139 -3.58 0.95 -29.16
N GLY A 140 -3.06 1.92 -28.39
CA GLY A 140 -1.77 2.51 -28.68
C GLY A 140 -1.39 3.55 -27.64
N MET A 141 -0.09 3.63 -27.36
CA MET A 141 0.47 4.57 -26.40
C MET A 141 1.83 5.05 -26.87
N PHE A 142 2.11 6.33 -26.65
CA PHE A 142 3.40 6.90 -26.97
C PHE A 142 3.73 8.09 -26.07
N VAL A 143 5.00 8.25 -25.73
CA VAL A 143 5.53 9.45 -25.09
C VAL A 143 6.78 9.87 -25.85
N LEU A 144 6.86 11.16 -26.21
CA LEU A 144 8.02 11.74 -26.88
C LEU A 144 9.31 11.42 -26.10
N PRO A 145 10.41 11.02 -26.76
CA PRO A 145 11.68 10.67 -26.12
C PRO A 145 12.18 11.72 -25.12
N ALA A 146 12.12 13.01 -25.48
CA ALA A 146 12.51 14.13 -24.61
C ALA A 146 11.70 14.23 -23.30
N SER A 147 10.53 13.58 -23.25
CA SER A 147 9.59 13.60 -22.12
C SER A 147 9.47 12.24 -21.40
N ARG A 148 10.29 11.24 -21.76
CA ARG A 148 10.38 9.95 -21.06
C ARG A 148 11.10 10.11 -19.71
N GLY A 149 10.93 9.13 -18.83
CA GLY A 149 11.53 9.15 -17.48
C GLY A 149 10.90 10.16 -16.50
N ARG A 150 9.94 10.97 -16.94
CA ARG A 150 9.26 12.00 -16.12
C ARG A 150 7.88 11.57 -15.61
N GLY A 151 7.56 10.28 -15.64
CA GLY A 151 6.28 9.74 -15.17
C GLY A 151 5.07 9.99 -16.09
N ASN A 152 5.24 10.57 -17.28
CA ASN A 152 4.13 10.81 -18.23
C ASN A 152 3.43 9.51 -18.65
N GLY A 153 4.19 8.45 -18.94
CA GLY A 153 3.61 7.17 -19.32
C GLY A 153 2.74 6.57 -18.21
N ARG A 154 3.26 6.57 -16.97
CA ARG A 154 2.53 6.07 -15.80
C ARG A 154 1.21 6.82 -15.61
N ARG A 155 1.23 8.16 -15.68
CA ARG A 155 0.03 9.00 -15.53
C ARG A 155 -1.02 8.75 -16.63
N LEU A 156 -0.58 8.53 -17.87
CA LEU A 156 -1.49 8.16 -18.97
C LEU A 156 -2.22 6.83 -18.66
N VAL A 157 -1.47 5.81 -18.21
CA VAL A 157 -2.06 4.50 -17.85
C VAL A 157 -3.00 4.64 -16.64
N GLU A 158 -2.59 5.34 -15.59
CA GLU A 158 -3.41 5.57 -14.40
C GLU A 158 -4.75 6.27 -14.73
N GLU A 159 -4.76 7.25 -15.63
CA GLU A 159 -6.00 7.90 -16.05
C GLU A 159 -6.88 6.98 -16.92
N THR A 160 -6.30 6.11 -17.75
CA THR A 160 -7.09 5.11 -18.48
C THR A 160 -7.75 4.12 -17.53
N VAL A 161 -7.05 3.68 -16.48
CA VAL A 161 -7.61 2.81 -15.44
C VAL A 161 -8.74 3.51 -14.69
N LYS A 162 -8.53 4.78 -14.31
CA LYS A 162 -9.55 5.58 -13.63
C LYS A 162 -10.79 5.78 -14.50
N TYR A 163 -10.61 6.06 -15.79
CA TYR A 163 -11.70 6.24 -16.73
C TYR A 163 -12.50 4.94 -16.92
N THR A 164 -11.82 3.82 -17.16
CA THR A 164 -12.47 2.52 -17.40
C THR A 164 -13.23 2.01 -16.18
N ARG A 165 -12.73 2.25 -14.97
CA ARG A 165 -13.45 1.97 -13.72
C ARG A 165 -14.71 2.82 -13.54
N GLY A 166 -14.74 4.05 -14.03
CA GLY A 166 -15.90 4.95 -13.90
C GLY A 166 -16.95 4.81 -15.01
N ALA A 167 -16.63 4.10 -16.08
CA ALA A 167 -17.42 4.12 -17.32
C ALA A 167 -18.47 3.01 -17.43
N SER A 168 -18.45 1.97 -16.58
CA SER A 168 -19.33 0.80 -16.73
C SER A 168 -19.98 0.33 -15.42
N PRO A 169 -20.80 1.15 -14.75
CA PRO A 169 -21.41 0.82 -13.45
C PRO A 169 -22.33 -0.42 -13.45
N ALA A 170 -22.63 -0.99 -14.63
CA ALA A 170 -23.54 -2.12 -14.80
C ALA A 170 -22.87 -3.51 -14.77
N THR A 171 -21.52 -3.58 -14.78
CA THR A 171 -20.78 -4.86 -14.84
C THR A 171 -19.94 -5.04 -13.59
N GLU A 172 -19.96 -6.23 -12.96
CA GLU A 172 -19.13 -6.53 -11.77
C GLU A 172 -17.63 -6.64 -12.10
N ARG A 173 -17.28 -6.96 -13.36
CA ARG A 173 -15.89 -7.14 -13.80
C ARG A 173 -15.58 -6.29 -15.03
N THR A 174 -14.46 -5.58 -14.97
CA THR A 174 -13.91 -4.85 -16.11
C THR A 174 -12.48 -5.28 -16.36
N LEU A 175 -12.11 -5.55 -17.61
CA LEU A 175 -10.75 -5.89 -17.99
C LEU A 175 -10.17 -4.78 -18.86
N LEU A 176 -8.96 -4.35 -18.54
CA LEU A 176 -8.16 -3.52 -19.41
C LEU A 176 -7.02 -4.37 -19.98
N VAL A 177 -7.02 -4.55 -21.29
CA VAL A 177 -6.07 -5.42 -22.00
C VAL A 177 -5.20 -4.62 -22.94
N LEU A 178 -4.01 -5.14 -23.24
CA LEU A 178 -3.12 -4.57 -24.24
C LEU A 178 -2.23 -5.65 -24.87
N LEU A 179 -1.71 -5.32 -26.05
CA LEU A 179 -0.70 -6.09 -26.75
C LEU A 179 0.54 -5.19 -26.88
N VAL A 180 1.69 -5.67 -26.41
CA VAL A 180 2.95 -4.92 -26.42
C VAL A 180 4.04 -5.76 -27.08
N GLU A 181 4.87 -5.14 -27.90
CA GLU A 181 6.04 -5.79 -28.51
C GLU A 181 6.88 -6.52 -27.47
N ALA A 182 7.23 -7.78 -27.73
CA ALA A 182 7.94 -8.64 -26.78
C ALA A 182 9.30 -8.06 -26.37
N GLU A 183 9.98 -7.42 -27.33
CA GLU A 183 11.29 -6.77 -27.14
C GLU A 183 11.18 -5.41 -26.45
N ASN A 184 9.99 -4.82 -26.33
CA ASN A 184 9.80 -3.52 -25.68
C ASN A 184 9.72 -3.66 -24.15
N GLU A 185 10.86 -4.01 -23.55
CA GLU A 185 10.99 -4.24 -22.11
C GLU A 185 10.61 -3.01 -21.27
N ALA A 186 10.91 -1.81 -21.76
CA ALA A 186 10.58 -0.56 -21.08
C ALA A 186 9.06 -0.36 -20.95
N ALA A 187 8.29 -0.66 -22.01
CA ALA A 187 6.83 -0.63 -21.97
C ALA A 187 6.26 -1.73 -21.07
N ARG A 188 6.78 -2.96 -21.16
CA ARG A 188 6.35 -4.07 -20.28
C ARG A 188 6.52 -3.73 -18.79
N LYS A 189 7.71 -3.26 -18.39
CA LYS A 189 7.98 -2.81 -17.02
C LYS A 189 7.14 -1.61 -16.59
N LEU A 190 6.70 -0.77 -17.52
CA LEU A 190 5.75 0.31 -17.21
C LEU A 190 4.38 -0.27 -16.88
N TYR A 191 3.85 -1.15 -17.71
CA TYR A 191 2.53 -1.76 -17.50
C TYR A 191 2.49 -2.65 -16.26
N GLU A 192 3.54 -3.45 -16.00
CA GLU A 192 3.68 -4.26 -14.77
C GLU A 192 3.60 -3.39 -13.51
N ARG A 193 4.31 -2.24 -13.49
CA ARG A 193 4.24 -1.27 -12.39
C ARG A 193 2.87 -0.59 -12.25
N CYS A 194 2.06 -0.61 -13.30
CA CYS A 194 0.67 -0.15 -13.28
C CYS A 194 -0.32 -1.28 -12.95
N GLY A 195 0.15 -2.48 -12.58
CA GLY A 195 -0.67 -3.61 -12.14
C GLY A 195 -1.04 -4.61 -13.22
N PHE A 196 -0.59 -4.42 -14.47
CA PHE A 196 -0.86 -5.38 -15.53
C PHE A 196 -0.05 -6.67 -15.32
N ARG A 197 -0.69 -7.81 -15.57
CA ARG A 197 -0.07 -9.14 -15.56
C ARG A 197 0.05 -9.66 -16.98
N LYS A 198 1.07 -10.47 -17.24
CA LYS A 198 1.26 -11.17 -18.51
C LYS A 198 0.26 -12.33 -18.58
N CYS A 199 -0.53 -12.41 -19.64
CA CYS A 199 -1.51 -13.50 -19.85
C CYS A 199 -1.09 -14.49 -20.95
N SER A 200 -0.07 -14.19 -21.76
CA SER A 200 0.46 -15.17 -22.73
C SER A 200 1.94 -14.97 -22.99
N GLU A 201 2.65 -16.04 -23.33
CA GLU A 201 4.10 -15.97 -23.51
C GLU A 201 4.53 -15.15 -24.73
N ARG A 202 3.92 -15.40 -25.90
CA ARG A 202 4.10 -14.66 -27.16
C ARG A 202 2.87 -14.82 -28.05
N VAL A 203 2.46 -13.74 -28.71
CA VAL A 203 1.36 -13.65 -29.67
C VAL A 203 1.93 -13.09 -30.97
N GLU A 204 1.88 -13.87 -32.04
CA GLU A 204 2.23 -13.39 -33.37
C GLU A 204 1.06 -12.59 -33.94
N LEU A 205 1.31 -11.31 -34.20
CA LEU A 205 0.35 -10.39 -34.80
C LEU A 205 1.02 -9.76 -36.03
N SER A 206 0.65 -10.25 -37.21
CA SER A 206 1.36 -9.93 -38.46
C SER A 206 2.85 -10.32 -38.32
N ASP A 207 3.79 -9.44 -38.68
CA ASP A 207 5.24 -9.67 -38.57
C ASP A 207 5.82 -9.37 -37.18
N HIS A 208 4.98 -9.10 -36.18
CA HIS A 208 5.39 -8.65 -34.85
C HIS A 208 5.15 -9.71 -33.77
N GLN A 209 6.16 -9.96 -32.94
CA GLN A 209 6.02 -10.79 -31.74
C GLN A 209 5.62 -9.93 -30.56
N THR A 210 4.37 -10.08 -30.11
CA THR A 210 3.81 -9.31 -29.01
C THR A 210 3.56 -10.18 -27.78
N VAL A 211 3.31 -9.53 -26.65
CA VAL A 211 2.95 -10.13 -25.37
C VAL A 211 1.62 -9.54 -24.95
N GLY A 212 0.67 -10.42 -24.63
CA GLY A 212 -0.61 -10.03 -24.05
C GLY A 212 -0.44 -9.64 -22.58
N MET A 213 -1.00 -8.49 -22.21
CA MET A 213 -1.09 -8.09 -20.81
C MET A 213 -2.51 -7.71 -20.44
N ILE A 214 -2.90 -8.05 -19.21
CA ILE A 214 -4.23 -7.88 -18.65
C ILE A 214 -4.16 -7.19 -17.28
N LEU A 215 -5.05 -6.23 -17.07
CA LEU A 215 -5.36 -5.66 -15.77
C LEU A 215 -6.84 -5.88 -15.50
N GLU A 216 -7.13 -6.65 -14.46
CA GLU A 216 -8.49 -6.85 -13.98
C GLU A 216 -8.86 -5.71 -13.03
N LEU A 217 -9.90 -4.98 -13.41
CA LEU A 217 -10.52 -3.92 -12.65
C LEU A 217 -11.81 -4.50 -12.09
N GLU A 218 -11.75 -4.97 -10.86
CA GLU A 218 -12.97 -5.28 -10.11
C GLU A 218 -13.79 -3.99 -10.04
N HIS A 219 -14.99 -4.02 -10.63
CA HIS A 219 -15.97 -2.97 -10.41
C HIS A 219 -16.48 -3.21 -9.00
N ASN A 220 -15.75 -2.61 -8.05
CA ASN A 220 -16.31 -2.38 -6.75
C ASN A 220 -17.56 -1.49 -6.95
N THR A 221 -18.73 -2.10 -7.06
CA THR A 221 -20.03 -1.49 -6.74
C THR A 221 -20.17 -1.18 -5.24
N THR A 222 -19.04 -1.15 -4.54
CA THR A 222 -18.82 -0.63 -3.20
C THR A 222 -17.85 0.53 -3.32
N GLN A 223 -18.24 1.71 -2.86
CA GLN A 223 -17.31 2.68 -2.27
C GLN A 223 -16.12 1.91 -1.66
N SER A 224 -14.90 2.10 -2.18
CA SER A 224 -13.74 1.23 -1.91
C SER A 224 -13.78 0.71 -0.48
N ILE A 225 -13.60 -0.59 -0.25
CA ILE A 225 -13.70 -1.21 1.08
C ILE A 225 -12.92 -0.38 2.13
N ASP A 226 -11.80 0.18 1.68
CA ASP A 226 -11.00 1.22 2.32
C ASP A 226 -11.74 2.54 2.61
N TYR A 227 -13.07 2.69 2.61
CA TYR A 227 -13.83 3.88 3.06
C TYR A 227 -15.26 3.45 3.45
N MET A 228 -15.46 2.17 3.82
CA MET A 228 -16.78 1.57 4.09
C MET A 228 -17.57 2.28 5.19
N VAL A 229 -16.89 2.70 6.26
CA VAL A 229 -17.55 3.35 7.40
C VAL A 229 -17.76 4.85 7.13
N THR A 230 -16.79 5.50 6.50
CA THR A 230 -16.83 6.94 6.23
C THR A 230 -15.90 7.31 5.08
N ARG A 231 -16.28 8.33 4.29
CA ARG A 231 -15.46 8.88 3.20
C ARG A 231 -14.17 9.57 3.65
N TYR A 232 -14.00 9.80 4.95
CA TYR A 232 -12.88 10.58 5.50
C TYR A 232 -11.73 9.72 6.04
N VAL A 233 -12.01 8.47 6.41
CA VAL A 233 -11.06 7.56 7.04
C VAL A 233 -11.06 6.30 6.23
N ALA A 234 -9.88 5.93 5.71
CA ALA A 234 -9.83 4.85 4.77
C ALA A 234 -10.15 3.50 5.43
N GLU A 235 -9.19 2.99 6.17
CA GLU A 235 -9.38 1.77 6.95
C GLU A 235 -9.83 2.17 8.36
N PHE A 236 -11.14 2.39 8.55
CA PHE A 236 -11.69 2.93 9.80
C PHE A 236 -11.29 2.13 11.03
N ILE A 237 -11.38 0.80 10.96
CA ILE A 237 -11.02 -0.09 12.07
C ILE A 237 -9.52 -0.09 12.34
N ASN A 238 -8.69 -0.20 11.30
CA ASN A 238 -7.24 -0.14 11.43
C ASN A 238 -6.80 1.22 12.00
N SER A 239 -7.46 2.30 11.59
CA SER A 239 -7.23 3.65 12.12
C SER A 239 -7.63 3.78 13.59
N LEU A 240 -8.79 3.23 13.99
CA LEU A 240 -9.32 3.33 15.35
C LEU A 240 -8.52 2.49 16.35
N THR A 241 -8.15 1.27 15.97
CA THR A 241 -7.44 0.31 16.84
C THR A 241 -6.06 0.82 17.29
N ASN A 242 -5.47 1.76 16.54
CA ASN A 242 -4.25 2.46 16.91
C ASN A 242 -4.35 3.31 18.18
N VAL A 243 -5.57 3.64 18.65
CA VAL A 243 -5.79 4.32 19.94
C VAL A 243 -5.21 3.54 21.12
N VAL A 244 -5.08 2.21 20.99
CA VAL A 244 -4.52 1.34 22.03
C VAL A 244 -3.09 1.73 22.37
N TYR A 245 -2.24 1.98 21.36
CA TYR A 245 -0.88 2.45 21.57
C TYR A 245 -0.84 3.76 22.37
N ILE A 246 -1.73 4.70 22.01
CA ILE A 246 -1.81 6.03 22.62
C ILE A 246 -2.25 5.93 24.09
N ILE A 247 -3.27 5.12 24.39
CA ILE A 247 -3.77 4.92 25.75
C ILE A 247 -2.67 4.33 26.65
N TYR A 248 -1.99 3.27 26.19
CA TYR A 248 -0.90 2.66 26.96
C TYR A 248 0.29 3.58 27.14
N ALA A 249 0.66 4.33 26.10
CA ALA A 249 1.72 5.34 26.20
C ALA A 249 1.38 6.41 27.25
N PHE A 250 0.14 6.92 27.23
CA PHE A 250 -0.31 7.92 28.20
C PHE A 250 -0.30 7.36 29.62
N TYR A 251 -0.82 6.15 29.82
CA TYR A 251 -0.80 5.48 31.12
C TYR A 251 0.65 5.31 31.63
N GLY A 252 1.55 4.83 30.78
CA GLY A 252 2.96 4.65 31.13
C GLY A 252 3.65 5.96 31.52
N LEU A 253 3.40 7.05 30.78
CA LEU A 253 3.90 8.39 31.11
C LEU A 253 3.31 8.91 32.42
N TYR A 254 2.02 8.70 32.65
CA TYR A 254 1.33 9.11 33.88
C TYR A 254 1.90 8.39 35.12
N GLN A 255 2.12 7.08 35.02
CA GLN A 255 2.73 6.30 36.09
C GLN A 255 4.20 6.70 36.31
N LEU A 256 4.95 6.92 35.24
CA LEU A 256 6.36 7.32 35.33
C LEU A 256 6.51 8.68 36.02
N ARG A 257 5.62 9.65 35.76
CA ARG A 257 5.63 10.97 36.42
C ARG A 257 5.45 10.91 37.94
N GLN A 258 4.83 9.85 38.45
CA GLN A 258 4.65 9.66 39.89
C GLN A 258 5.91 9.07 40.57
N LYS A 259 6.93 8.68 39.79
CA LYS A 259 8.15 8.06 40.33
C LYS A 259 9.25 9.12 40.56
N PRO A 260 10.02 9.01 41.65
CA PRO A 260 11.04 10.02 42.01
C PRO A 260 12.18 10.15 40.99
N ASN A 261 12.45 9.10 40.19
CA ASN A 261 13.54 9.06 39.21
C ASN A 261 13.02 9.10 37.75
N ALA A 262 12.04 9.95 37.45
CA ALA A 262 11.41 10.09 36.13
C ALA A 262 12.27 10.88 35.11
N GLY A 263 13.48 10.41 34.81
CA GLY A 263 14.38 11.07 33.86
C GLY A 263 13.85 11.08 32.42
N PHE A 264 14.25 12.08 31.61
CA PHE A 264 13.82 12.24 30.22
C PHE A 264 13.97 10.96 29.38
N LEU A 265 15.11 10.28 29.48
CA LEU A 265 15.40 9.04 28.73
C LEU A 265 14.44 7.88 29.05
N ARG A 266 13.76 7.91 30.19
CA ARG A 266 12.73 6.92 30.55
C ARG A 266 11.39 7.20 29.88
N THR A 267 11.13 8.46 29.50
CA THR A 267 9.89 8.85 28.82
C THR A 267 9.94 8.54 27.31
N VAL A 268 11.14 8.48 26.72
CA VAL A 268 11.34 8.29 25.27
C VAL A 268 10.62 7.05 24.70
N PRO A 269 10.72 5.85 25.29
CA PRO A 269 10.00 4.69 24.76
C PRO A 269 8.47 4.85 24.75
N TYR A 270 7.90 5.54 25.74
CA TYR A 270 6.46 5.78 25.80
C TYR A 270 6.04 6.84 24.77
N TRP A 271 6.82 7.89 24.57
CA TRP A 271 6.60 8.84 23.46
C TRP A 271 6.72 8.16 22.10
N GLY A 272 7.67 7.24 21.94
CA GLY A 272 7.79 6.39 20.76
C GLY A 272 6.52 5.55 20.53
N LEU A 273 6.05 4.85 21.56
CA LEU A 273 4.82 4.05 21.49
C LEU A 273 3.61 4.91 21.05
N MET A 274 3.50 6.13 21.58
CA MET A 274 2.48 7.08 21.16
C MET A 274 2.63 7.49 19.69
N ALA A 275 3.86 7.75 19.25
CA ALA A 275 4.17 8.09 17.87
C ALA A 275 3.80 6.96 16.90
N VAL A 276 4.03 5.68 17.27
CA VAL A 276 3.57 4.52 16.49
C VAL A 276 2.07 4.57 16.28
N GLY A 277 1.28 4.76 17.35
CA GLY A 277 -0.17 4.86 17.23
C GLY A 277 -0.63 6.02 16.35
N VAL A 278 -0.02 7.20 16.49
CA VAL A 278 -0.40 8.38 15.70
C VAL A 278 -0.02 8.22 14.23
N CYS A 279 1.22 7.80 13.94
CA CYS A 279 1.72 7.63 12.59
C CYS A 279 0.96 6.52 11.84
N SER A 280 0.72 5.38 12.49
CA SER A 280 -0.08 4.29 11.95
C SER A 280 -1.53 4.71 11.70
N ALA A 281 -2.17 5.40 12.64
CA ALA A 281 -3.52 5.92 12.42
C ALA A 281 -3.58 6.88 11.21
N VAL A 282 -2.61 7.79 11.08
CA VAL A 282 -2.53 8.72 9.94
C VAL A 282 -2.31 7.97 8.62
N TYR A 283 -1.52 6.89 8.62
CA TYR A 283 -1.39 6.02 7.47
C TYR A 283 -2.71 5.37 7.11
N HIS A 284 -3.37 4.67 8.03
CA HIS A 284 -4.64 3.96 7.75
C HIS A 284 -5.81 4.91 7.42
N VAL A 285 -5.76 6.17 7.84
CA VAL A 285 -6.71 7.20 7.40
C VAL A 285 -6.52 7.55 5.92
N SER A 286 -5.27 7.56 5.43
CA SER A 286 -4.91 8.20 4.16
C SER A 286 -4.41 7.27 3.06
N LEU A 287 -3.84 6.11 3.42
CA LEU A 287 -3.20 5.11 2.56
C LEU A 287 -2.19 5.71 1.57
N LYS A 288 -1.43 6.73 2.01
CA LYS A 288 -0.42 7.41 1.18
C LYS A 288 0.98 6.93 1.51
N TYR A 289 1.84 6.96 0.49
CA TYR A 289 3.26 6.62 0.62
C TYR A 289 3.96 7.35 1.77
N HIS A 290 3.86 8.68 1.85
CA HIS A 290 4.58 9.44 2.88
C HIS A 290 4.11 9.13 4.30
N THR A 291 2.83 8.85 4.47
CA THR A 291 2.26 8.46 5.77
C THR A 291 2.60 7.01 6.11
N GLN A 292 2.73 6.13 5.11
CA GLN A 292 3.28 4.78 5.29
C GLN A 292 4.71 4.85 5.84
N MET A 293 5.55 5.70 5.24
CA MET A 293 6.91 5.92 5.75
C MET A 293 6.91 6.44 7.19
N TRP A 294 5.94 7.26 7.60
CA TRP A 294 5.85 7.69 8.99
C TRP A 294 5.54 6.52 9.93
N ASP A 295 4.57 5.67 9.54
CA ASP A 295 4.22 4.47 10.29
C ASP A 295 5.42 3.53 10.43
N ASP A 296 6.00 3.10 9.31
CA ASP A 296 7.17 2.22 9.27
C ASP A 296 8.30 2.79 10.15
N LEU A 297 8.71 4.04 9.91
CA LEU A 297 9.83 4.63 10.65
C LEU A 297 9.56 4.82 12.14
N SER A 298 8.32 5.10 12.55
CA SER A 298 7.95 5.28 13.96
C SER A 298 8.23 4.04 14.81
N MET A 299 8.03 2.84 14.24
CA MET A 299 8.35 1.57 14.91
C MET A 299 9.84 1.45 15.23
N LEU A 300 10.71 1.84 14.29
CA LEU A 300 12.15 1.81 14.47
C LEU A 300 12.64 2.89 15.45
N PHE A 301 12.07 4.10 15.38
CA PHE A 301 12.37 5.17 16.32
C PHE A 301 11.94 4.85 17.75
N THR A 302 10.94 3.99 17.93
CA THR A 302 10.51 3.50 19.25
C THR A 302 11.39 2.35 19.75
N THR A 303 11.70 1.41 18.87
CA THR A 303 12.44 0.18 19.20
C THR A 303 13.90 0.47 19.52
N THR A 304 14.54 1.40 18.79
CA THR A 304 15.97 1.69 18.94
C THR A 304 16.34 2.20 20.33
N PRO A 305 15.60 3.16 20.95
CA PRO A 305 15.82 3.54 22.34
C PRO A 305 15.60 2.40 23.34
N VAL A 306 14.63 1.51 23.12
CA VAL A 306 14.40 0.35 24.00
C VAL A 306 15.58 -0.62 23.91
N LEU A 307 16.04 -0.91 22.69
CA LEU A 307 17.21 -1.74 22.41
C LEU A 307 18.47 -1.17 23.08
N HIS A 308 18.71 0.12 22.94
CA HIS A 308 19.80 0.81 23.62
C HIS A 308 19.73 0.60 25.14
N ARG A 309 18.57 0.88 25.76
CA ARG A 309 18.37 0.77 27.21
C ARG A 309 18.67 -0.62 27.76
N VAL A 310 18.21 -1.68 27.10
CA VAL A 310 18.47 -3.06 27.58
C VAL A 310 19.92 -3.48 27.37
N MET A 311 20.55 -3.06 26.28
CA MET A 311 21.96 -3.39 26.00
C MET A 311 22.93 -2.67 26.93
N THR A 312 22.54 -1.50 27.45
CA THR A 312 23.42 -0.64 28.26
C THR A 312 23.01 -0.58 29.73
N ALA A 313 22.11 -1.44 30.19
CA ALA A 313 21.53 -1.40 31.54
C ALA A 313 22.57 -1.46 32.67
N ASP A 314 23.66 -2.21 32.47
CA ASP A 314 24.78 -2.37 33.41
C ASP A 314 26.11 -1.84 32.82
N ALA A 315 26.04 -1.10 31.72
CA ALA A 315 27.22 -0.64 31.01
C ALA A 315 27.78 0.65 31.61
N ASN A 316 29.10 0.84 31.52
CA ASN A 316 29.70 2.12 31.83
C ASN A 316 29.26 3.21 30.81
N PRO A 317 29.36 4.51 31.15
CA PRO A 317 28.88 5.58 30.29
C PRO A 317 29.48 5.60 28.88
N ARG A 318 30.75 5.19 28.73
CA ARG A 318 31.43 5.16 27.42
C ARG A 318 30.81 4.11 26.50
N VAL A 319 30.59 2.90 27.01
CA VAL A 319 29.90 1.84 26.27
C VAL A 319 28.50 2.28 25.90
N GLY A 320 27.77 2.90 26.84
CA GLY A 320 26.45 3.46 26.57
C GLY A 320 26.42 4.45 25.40
N ILE A 321 27.37 5.39 25.36
CA ILE A 321 27.49 6.37 24.27
C ILE A 321 27.84 5.69 22.94
N VAL A 322 28.83 4.79 22.94
CA VAL A 322 29.26 4.08 21.72
C VAL A 322 28.13 3.25 21.14
N THR A 323 27.41 2.48 21.97
CA THR A 323 26.23 1.72 21.53
C THR A 323 25.16 2.64 20.95
N GLY A 324 24.92 3.82 21.55
CA GLY A 324 23.99 4.82 21.02
C GLY A 324 24.38 5.33 19.64
N ILE A 325 25.67 5.66 19.43
CA ILE A 325 26.19 6.13 18.14
C ILE A 325 26.06 5.03 17.07
N VAL A 326 26.41 3.78 17.40
CA VAL A 326 26.33 2.65 16.46
C VAL A 326 24.89 2.38 16.06
N LEU A 327 23.97 2.30 17.03
CA LEU A 327 22.55 2.07 16.76
C LEU A 327 21.93 3.23 15.97
N GLY A 328 22.25 4.48 16.34
CA GLY A 328 21.76 5.67 15.63
C GLY A 328 22.26 5.76 14.19
N SER A 329 23.55 5.46 13.96
CA SER A 329 24.13 5.44 12.60
C SER A 329 23.53 4.32 11.75
N SER A 330 23.33 3.14 12.34
CA SER A 330 22.71 1.99 11.66
C SER A 330 21.25 2.29 11.30
N LEU A 331 20.49 2.89 12.22
CA LEU A 331 19.14 3.34 11.96
C LEU A 331 19.12 4.37 10.83
N LEU A 332 19.96 5.41 10.88
CA LEU A 332 20.00 6.43 9.82
C LEU A 332 20.29 5.82 8.44
N ALA A 333 21.25 4.90 8.34
CA ALA A 333 21.54 4.20 7.10
C ALA A 333 20.35 3.38 6.59
N LEU A 334 19.68 2.66 7.49
CA LEU A 334 18.47 1.89 7.18
C LEU A 334 17.33 2.79 6.68
N ILE A 335 17.10 3.93 7.33
CA ILE A 335 16.09 4.92 6.94
C ILE A 335 16.38 5.44 5.53
N ILE A 336 17.63 5.86 5.27
CA ILE A 336 18.03 6.36 3.94
C ILE A 336 17.82 5.28 2.88
N TYR A 337 18.16 4.03 3.17
CA TYR A 337 17.95 2.92 2.25
C TYR A 337 16.46 2.67 1.99
N HIS A 338 15.67 2.51 3.05
CA HIS A 338 14.23 2.22 2.99
C HIS A 338 13.48 3.29 2.19
N VAL A 339 13.72 4.58 2.48
CA VAL A 339 13.06 5.70 1.78
C VAL A 339 13.50 5.82 0.31
N LYS A 340 14.73 5.43 -0.05
CA LYS A 340 15.23 5.50 -1.43
C LYS A 340 14.78 4.32 -2.29
N THR A 341 14.67 3.15 -1.70
CA THR A 341 14.43 1.90 -2.41
C THR A 341 12.98 1.46 -2.38
N ASP A 342 12.16 2.03 -1.48
CA ASP A 342 10.77 1.62 -1.26
C ASP A 342 10.68 0.10 -0.96
N GLU A 343 11.64 -0.38 -0.17
CA GLU A 343 11.89 -1.80 0.11
C GLU A 343 11.62 -2.10 1.59
N LEU A 344 10.75 -3.06 1.90
CA LEU A 344 10.25 -3.32 3.27
C LEU A 344 10.97 -4.49 3.97
N LEU A 345 11.64 -5.39 3.25
CA LEU A 345 12.28 -6.57 3.82
C LEU A 345 13.39 -6.21 4.81
N LEU A 346 14.29 -5.28 4.44
CA LEU A 346 15.39 -4.91 5.32
C LEU A 346 14.88 -4.23 6.59
N HIS A 347 13.83 -3.41 6.47
CA HIS A 347 13.11 -2.85 7.61
C HIS A 347 12.60 -3.98 8.53
N ALA A 348 11.85 -4.94 7.99
CA ALA A 348 11.23 -6.01 8.76
C ALA A 348 12.28 -6.89 9.44
N VAL A 349 13.35 -7.27 8.73
CA VAL A 349 14.45 -8.07 9.28
C VAL A 349 15.13 -7.34 10.44
N PHE A 350 15.40 -6.04 10.29
CA PHE A 350 16.02 -5.25 11.35
C PHE A 350 15.09 -5.09 12.56
N PHE A 351 13.80 -4.86 12.33
CA PHE A 351 12.79 -4.75 13.39
C PHE A 351 12.68 -6.06 14.18
N VAL A 352 12.52 -7.20 13.50
CA VAL A 352 12.45 -8.52 14.14
C VAL A 352 13.74 -8.85 14.90
N GLY A 353 14.90 -8.57 14.30
CA GLY A 353 16.20 -8.75 14.96
C GLY A 353 16.35 -7.91 16.24
N SER A 354 15.88 -6.66 16.19
CA SER A 354 15.89 -5.75 17.34
C SER A 354 14.98 -6.23 18.47
N VAL A 355 13.73 -6.60 18.15
CA VAL A 355 12.77 -7.13 19.13
C VAL A 355 13.28 -8.45 19.75
N THR A 356 13.86 -9.33 18.95
CA THR A 356 14.48 -10.58 19.43
C THR A 356 15.61 -10.29 20.41
N THR A 357 16.49 -9.34 20.07
CA THR A 357 17.59 -8.91 20.93
C THR A 357 17.07 -8.30 22.24
N ILE A 358 16.03 -7.46 22.17
CA ILE A 358 15.36 -6.91 23.35
C ILE A 358 14.84 -8.04 24.25
N GLY A 359 14.17 -9.04 23.67
CA GLY A 359 13.68 -10.21 24.41
C GLY A 359 14.80 -10.94 25.15
N ILE A 360 15.90 -11.26 24.46
CA ILE A 360 17.06 -11.96 25.04
C ILE A 360 17.67 -11.16 26.21
N TYR A 361 17.90 -9.86 26.03
CA TYR A 361 18.47 -9.02 27.09
C TYR A 361 17.49 -8.83 28.27
N THR A 362 16.19 -8.75 27.99
CA THR A 362 15.17 -8.70 29.04
C THR A 362 15.20 -9.97 29.89
N MET A 363 15.28 -11.15 29.28
CA MET A 363 15.41 -12.42 30.02
C MET A 363 16.68 -12.45 30.90
N ARG A 364 17.81 -11.94 30.38
CA ARG A 364 19.05 -11.80 31.15
C ARG A 364 18.87 -10.88 32.35
N LEU A 365 18.24 -9.72 32.15
CA LEU A 365 17.98 -8.74 33.22
C LEU A 365 17.06 -9.29 34.31
N ILE A 366 15.99 -10.01 33.93
CA ILE A 366 15.12 -10.68 34.91
C ILE A 366 15.94 -11.64 35.76
N ASN A 367 16.75 -12.49 35.11
CA ASN A 367 17.54 -13.50 35.82
C ASN A 367 18.59 -12.88 36.75
N ALA A 368 19.16 -11.73 36.37
CA ALA A 368 20.18 -11.02 37.14
C ALA A 368 19.61 -10.15 38.28
N ARG A 369 18.44 -9.52 38.08
CA ARG A 369 17.88 -8.53 39.02
C ARG A 369 16.79 -9.09 39.93
N THR A 370 16.32 -10.32 39.72
CA THR A 370 15.30 -10.94 40.57
C THR A 370 15.79 -12.22 41.23
N LEU A 371 15.43 -12.42 42.50
CA LEU A 371 15.76 -13.63 43.26
C LEU A 371 15.06 -14.86 42.67
N ALA A 372 15.82 -15.96 42.52
CA ALA A 372 15.28 -17.23 42.06
C ALA A 372 14.20 -17.74 43.01
N GLY A 373 13.06 -18.20 42.47
CA GLY A 373 11.91 -18.66 43.24
C GLY A 373 11.08 -17.54 43.89
N SER A 374 11.46 -16.27 43.78
CA SER A 374 10.68 -15.17 44.34
C SER A 374 9.36 -14.95 43.59
N GLU A 375 8.36 -14.49 44.32
CA GLU A 375 7.05 -14.12 43.76
C GLU A 375 7.18 -13.02 42.71
N ALA A 376 8.02 -12.01 42.95
CA ALA A 376 8.31 -10.96 41.99
C ALA A 376 8.85 -11.50 40.66
N ARG A 377 9.78 -12.46 40.70
CA ARG A 377 10.32 -13.10 39.50
C ARG A 377 9.23 -13.84 38.73
N ARG A 378 8.36 -14.57 39.45
CA ARG A 378 7.23 -15.30 38.87
C ARG A 378 6.26 -14.35 38.15
N GLN A 379 5.90 -13.25 38.81
CA GLN A 379 5.03 -12.21 38.27
C GLN A 379 5.63 -11.54 37.02
N ILE A 380 6.91 -11.16 37.06
CA ILE A 380 7.60 -10.55 35.91
C ILE A 380 7.65 -11.52 34.72
N TRP A 381 7.99 -12.79 34.96
CA TRP A 381 7.96 -13.80 33.90
C TRP A 381 6.56 -14.01 33.33
N GLY A 382 5.52 -13.98 34.15
CA GLY A 382 4.13 -14.05 33.69
C GLY A 382 3.78 -12.93 32.73
N MET A 383 4.13 -11.69 33.08
CA MET A 383 3.92 -10.54 32.21
C MET A 383 4.72 -10.63 30.91
N VAL A 384 6.00 -10.99 30.97
CA VAL A 384 6.85 -11.07 29.77
C VAL A 384 6.43 -12.20 28.84
N ARG A 385 6.04 -13.37 29.37
CA ARG A 385 5.50 -14.47 28.55
C ARG A 385 4.21 -14.08 27.88
N PHE A 386 3.27 -13.49 28.61
CA PHE A 386 2.02 -13.01 28.03
C PHE A 386 2.29 -11.95 26.95
N GLY A 387 3.14 -10.95 27.26
CA GLY A 387 3.56 -9.91 26.33
C GLY A 387 4.17 -10.49 25.04
N ALA A 388 5.03 -11.50 25.16
CA ALA A 388 5.59 -12.20 24.00
C ALA A 388 4.52 -12.96 23.20
N VAL A 389 3.63 -13.69 23.87
CA VAL A 389 2.55 -14.47 23.23
C VAL A 389 1.60 -13.55 22.48
N ILE A 390 1.11 -12.48 23.12
CA ILE A 390 0.15 -11.58 22.49
C ILE A 390 0.78 -10.79 21.34
N PHE A 391 2.04 -10.37 21.46
CA PHE A 391 2.76 -9.71 20.37
C PHE A 391 2.91 -10.64 19.15
N ASN A 392 3.30 -11.90 19.37
CA ASN A 392 3.43 -12.88 18.29
C ASN A 392 2.06 -13.26 17.70
N LEU A 393 1.00 -13.37 18.51
CA LEU A 393 -0.36 -13.57 18.00
C LEU A 393 -0.74 -12.47 17.03
N GLY A 394 -0.50 -11.21 17.40
CA GLY A 394 -0.69 -10.09 16.48
C GLY A 394 0.06 -10.31 15.17
N TYR A 395 1.35 -10.66 15.24
CA TYR A 395 2.20 -10.83 14.05
C TYR A 395 1.65 -11.88 13.10
N TRP A 396 1.18 -13.00 13.66
CA TRP A 396 0.50 -14.03 12.88
C TRP A 396 -0.80 -13.54 12.26
N LEU A 397 -1.61 -12.78 12.99
CA LEU A 397 -2.85 -12.19 12.44
C LEU A 397 -2.55 -11.24 11.27
N TRP A 398 -1.52 -10.41 11.39
CA TRP A 398 -1.05 -9.54 10.31
C TRP A 398 -0.59 -10.32 9.07
N LEU A 399 0.21 -11.38 9.27
CA LEU A 399 0.65 -12.25 8.17
C LEU A 399 -0.53 -12.93 7.46
N VAL A 400 -1.48 -13.47 8.24
CA VAL A 400 -2.69 -14.11 7.71
C VAL A 400 -3.54 -13.10 6.96
N ASP A 401 -3.73 -11.89 7.48
CA ASP A 401 -4.46 -10.81 6.81
C ASP A 401 -3.89 -10.55 5.41
N GLY A 402 -2.56 -10.47 5.29
CA GLY A 402 -1.88 -10.28 4.02
C GLY A 402 -2.07 -11.45 3.04
N TRP A 403 -2.08 -12.69 3.52
CA TRP A 403 -2.18 -13.89 2.66
C TRP A 403 -3.59 -14.18 2.17
N VAL A 404 -4.62 -13.95 3.00
CA VAL A 404 -6.02 -14.24 2.67
C VAL A 404 -6.88 -12.97 2.54
N CYS A 405 -6.25 -11.84 2.20
CA CYS A 405 -6.87 -10.52 2.14
C CYS A 405 -8.16 -10.49 1.30
N SER A 406 -8.14 -11.07 0.10
CA SER A 406 -9.31 -11.10 -0.80
C SER A 406 -10.49 -11.87 -0.19
N TYR A 407 -10.21 -13.01 0.43
CA TYR A 407 -11.22 -13.82 1.09
C TYR A 407 -11.81 -13.11 2.32
N LEU A 408 -10.96 -12.50 3.16
CA LEU A 408 -11.40 -11.72 4.31
C LEU A 408 -12.25 -10.51 3.91
N LYS A 409 -11.92 -9.85 2.79
CA LYS A 409 -12.71 -8.75 2.24
C LYS A 409 -14.12 -9.20 1.83
N SER A 410 -14.22 -10.28 1.06
CA SER A 410 -15.52 -10.86 0.66
C SER A 410 -16.36 -11.32 1.86
N MET A 411 -15.72 -11.95 2.86
CA MET A 411 -16.41 -12.33 4.09
C MET A 411 -16.93 -11.12 4.88
N ARG A 412 -16.17 -10.02 4.95
CA ARG A 412 -16.58 -8.79 5.64
C ARG A 412 -17.82 -8.16 5.01
N GLU A 413 -17.92 -8.18 3.69
CA GLU A 413 -19.10 -7.71 2.97
C GLU A 413 -20.33 -8.58 3.29
N THR A 414 -20.14 -9.90 3.35
CA THR A 414 -21.21 -10.85 3.65
C THR A 414 -21.69 -10.74 5.10
N VAL A 415 -20.76 -10.58 6.05
CA VAL A 415 -21.06 -10.54 7.49
C VAL A 415 -21.62 -9.18 7.91
N GLY A 416 -21.12 -8.09 7.34
CA GLY A 416 -21.55 -6.72 7.65
C GLY A 416 -21.15 -6.25 9.07
N LEU A 417 -21.35 -4.95 9.33
CA LEU A 417 -21.07 -4.37 10.65
C LEU A 417 -22.16 -4.74 11.67
N PRO A 418 -21.81 -4.91 12.96
CA PRO A 418 -20.48 -4.71 13.56
C PRO A 418 -19.56 -5.94 13.47
N TRP A 419 -20.08 -7.11 13.11
CA TRP A 419 -19.35 -8.39 13.19
C TRP A 419 -18.18 -8.51 12.21
N ALA A 420 -18.21 -7.76 11.11
CA ALA A 420 -17.09 -7.62 10.18
C ALA A 420 -15.79 -7.14 10.87
N PHE A 421 -15.89 -6.46 12.02
CA PHE A 421 -14.74 -6.10 12.85
C PHE A 421 -13.89 -7.31 13.25
N LEU A 422 -14.52 -8.46 13.53
CA LEU A 422 -13.79 -9.67 13.94
C LEU A 422 -12.88 -10.19 12.83
N LEU A 423 -13.16 -9.82 11.59
CA LEU A 423 -12.41 -10.22 10.40
C LEU A 423 -11.35 -9.18 9.99
N GLU A 424 -11.25 -8.05 10.70
CA GLU A 424 -10.19 -7.05 10.52
C GLU A 424 -8.92 -7.49 11.27
N LEU A 425 -8.27 -8.54 10.76
CA LEU A 425 -7.12 -9.17 11.44
C LEU A 425 -5.95 -8.20 11.60
N HIS A 426 -5.78 -7.25 10.67
CA HIS A 426 -4.83 -6.15 10.81
C HIS A 426 -5.17 -5.18 11.97
N GLY A 427 -6.46 -4.95 12.25
CA GLY A 427 -6.88 -4.19 13.42
C GLY A 427 -6.54 -4.91 14.73
N TRP A 428 -6.68 -6.24 14.76
CA TRP A 428 -6.25 -7.06 15.90
C TRP A 428 -4.73 -7.05 16.10
N TRP A 429 -3.96 -6.97 15.01
CA TRP A 429 -2.51 -6.76 15.08
C TRP A 429 -2.18 -5.53 15.94
N HIS A 430 -2.76 -4.36 15.65
CA HIS A 430 -2.52 -3.13 16.43
C HIS A 430 -2.84 -3.28 17.92
N ILE A 431 -3.96 -3.92 18.25
CA ILE A 431 -4.36 -4.15 19.63
C ILE A 431 -3.33 -5.06 20.32
N CYS A 432 -3.01 -6.19 19.71
CA CYS A 432 -2.13 -7.21 20.25
C CYS A 432 -0.69 -6.70 20.44
N THR A 433 -0.12 -6.05 19.44
CA THR A 433 1.23 -5.47 19.53
C THR A 433 1.28 -4.25 20.42
N GLY A 434 0.23 -3.43 20.48
CA GLY A 434 0.15 -2.31 21.41
C GLY A 434 0.21 -2.75 22.86
N ILE A 435 -0.54 -3.80 23.21
CA ILE A 435 -0.48 -4.42 24.55
C ILE A 435 0.91 -5.01 24.80
N GLY A 436 1.43 -5.82 23.86
CA GLY A 436 2.73 -6.47 24.02
C GLY A 436 3.88 -5.47 24.18
N ALA A 437 3.94 -4.46 23.29
CA ALA A 437 4.96 -3.42 23.31
C ALA A 437 4.93 -2.60 24.61
N TYR A 438 3.74 -2.22 25.08
CA TYR A 438 3.60 -1.56 26.38
C TYR A 438 4.17 -2.40 27.53
N ILE A 439 3.79 -3.68 27.60
CA ILE A 439 4.26 -4.59 28.65
C ILE A 439 5.79 -4.70 28.63
N PHE A 440 6.39 -4.87 27.45
CA PHE A 440 7.84 -4.92 27.31
C PHE A 440 8.50 -3.61 27.75
N ILE A 441 8.04 -2.46 27.24
CA ILE A 441 8.58 -1.15 27.61
C ILE A 441 8.53 -0.95 29.12
N ALA A 442 7.40 -1.24 29.74
CA ALA A 442 7.19 -0.96 31.16
C ALA A 442 7.95 -1.94 32.08
N VAL A 443 8.03 -3.22 31.73
CA VAL A 443 8.86 -4.20 32.45
C VAL A 443 10.34 -3.87 32.30
N ILE A 444 10.81 -3.50 31.10
CA ILE A 444 12.20 -3.08 30.87
C ILE A 444 12.52 -1.83 31.68
N ASP A 445 11.64 -0.83 31.67
CA ASP A 445 11.84 0.39 32.45
C ASP A 445 11.96 0.10 33.95
N HIS A 446 11.13 -0.80 34.48
CA HIS A 446 11.19 -1.24 35.87
C HIS A 446 12.50 -1.99 36.19
N LEU A 447 12.88 -2.97 35.35
CA LEU A 447 14.10 -3.76 35.55
C LEU A 447 15.35 -2.88 35.48
N VAL A 448 15.46 -2.02 34.47
CA VAL A 448 16.64 -1.17 34.23
C VAL A 448 16.79 -0.09 35.29
N SER A 449 15.68 0.46 35.79
CA SER A 449 15.71 1.52 36.81
C SER A 449 16.03 1.02 38.23
N GLY A 450 16.09 -0.31 38.44
CA GLY A 450 16.39 -0.90 39.75
C GLY A 450 15.31 -0.60 40.79
N GLU A 451 14.07 -0.41 40.33
CA GLU A 451 12.95 -0.14 41.21
C GLU A 451 12.59 -1.36 42.07
N ASP A 452 11.99 -1.08 43.21
CA ASP A 452 11.53 -2.11 44.13
C ASP A 452 10.49 -3.02 43.48
N HIS A 453 10.74 -4.32 43.53
CA HIS A 453 9.88 -5.33 42.95
C HIS A 453 8.61 -5.61 43.78
N ARG A 454 8.40 -4.91 44.90
CA ARG A 454 7.15 -4.96 45.66
C ARG A 454 6.02 -4.32 44.84
N ASN A 455 4.97 -5.11 44.58
CA ASN A 455 3.74 -4.69 43.91
C ASN A 455 3.92 -4.16 42.46
N ILE A 456 4.83 -4.74 41.68
CA ILE A 456 4.97 -4.44 40.23
C ILE A 456 3.62 -4.54 39.49
N PRO A 457 2.80 -5.59 39.69
CA PRO A 457 1.53 -5.73 38.98
C PRO A 457 0.65 -4.48 39.14
N GLY A 458 0.52 -3.92 40.34
CA GLY A 458 -0.32 -2.74 40.59
C GLY A 458 0.18 -1.44 39.93
N SER A 459 1.41 -1.42 39.43
CA SER A 459 1.99 -0.22 38.78
C SER A 459 1.77 -0.18 37.26
N LEU A 460 1.30 -1.28 36.67
CA LEU A 460 1.15 -1.48 35.23
C LEU A 460 -0.31 -1.53 34.80
N ALA A 461 -0.61 -1.11 33.58
CA ALA A 461 -1.97 -1.19 33.04
C ALA A 461 -2.39 -2.64 32.79
N TRP A 462 -3.67 -2.91 32.99
CA TRP A 462 -4.30 -4.15 32.52
C TRP A 462 -4.01 -4.35 31.04
N PRO A 463 -3.70 -5.58 30.56
CA PRO A 463 -3.77 -6.88 31.24
C PRO A 463 -2.51 -7.34 31.99
N ALA A 464 -1.47 -6.50 32.14
CA ALA A 464 -0.22 -6.91 32.79
C ALA A 464 -0.40 -7.46 34.22
N PRO A 465 -1.20 -6.82 35.12
CA PRO A 465 -1.44 -7.36 36.46
C PRO A 465 -2.14 -8.72 36.45
N TRP A 466 -3.08 -8.93 35.52
CA TRP A 466 -3.73 -10.22 35.33
C TRP A 466 -2.73 -11.28 34.86
N ALA A 467 -1.89 -10.96 33.87
CA ALA A 467 -0.88 -11.87 33.35
C ALA A 467 0.11 -12.31 34.46
N ALA A 468 0.48 -11.39 35.36
CA ALA A 468 1.35 -11.65 36.50
C ALA A 468 0.79 -12.69 37.50
N GLN A 469 -0.52 -12.91 37.52
CA GLN A 469 -1.20 -13.82 38.46
C GLN A 469 -1.84 -15.03 37.76
N SER A 470 -1.77 -15.09 36.43
CA SER A 470 -2.39 -16.11 35.61
C SER A 470 -1.50 -17.34 35.39
N VAL A 471 -1.96 -18.26 34.52
CA VAL A 471 -1.17 -19.41 34.03
C VAL A 471 0.20 -19.01 33.46
N PHE A 472 0.36 -17.79 32.92
CA PHE A 472 1.63 -17.33 32.37
C PHE A 472 2.72 -17.22 33.45
N ALA A 473 2.33 -16.89 34.69
CA ALA A 473 3.25 -16.82 35.83
C ALA A 473 3.62 -18.23 36.35
N GLY A 474 2.80 -19.25 36.09
CA GLY A 474 2.92 -20.58 36.68
C GLY A 474 2.43 -20.64 38.13
N ARG A 475 2.22 -21.83 38.71
CA ARG A 475 1.78 -21.98 40.11
C ARG A 475 2.90 -21.64 41.09
N GLY A 476 2.57 -20.98 42.20
CA GLY A 476 3.48 -20.77 43.32
C GLY A 476 3.81 -22.09 44.03
N SER A 477 4.91 -22.13 44.77
CA SER A 477 5.29 -23.29 45.59
C SER A 477 4.28 -23.64 46.68
N ASP A 478 3.36 -22.73 47.01
CA ASP A 478 2.45 -22.86 48.14
C ASP A 478 1.16 -23.65 47.83
N GLU A 479 0.88 -23.97 46.56
CA GLU A 479 -0.27 -24.80 46.16
C GLU A 479 0.04 -26.31 46.09
N LYS A 480 1.15 -26.76 46.69
CA LYS A 480 1.48 -28.20 46.80
C LYS A 480 1.01 -28.86 48.10
N GLN A 481 0.17 -28.19 48.89
CA GLN A 481 -0.49 -28.77 50.07
C GLN A 481 -1.99 -28.53 49.99
N GLU A 482 -2.69 -29.32 49.19
CA GLU A 482 -4.08 -29.72 49.43
C GLU A 482 -4.40 -31.03 48.70
#